data_AF-A0AAD1ZN31-F1
#
_entry.id   AF-A0AAD1ZN31-F1
#
_cell.length_a   1.000
_cell.length_b   1.000
_cell.length_c   1.000
_cell.angle_alpha   90.00
_cell.angle_beta   90.00
_cell.angle_gamma   90.00
#
_symmetry.space_group_name_H-M   'P 1'
#
loop_
_entity.id
_entity.type
_entity.pdbx_description
1 polymer ?
#
loop_
_entity_poly.entity_id
_entity_poly.type
_entity_poly.pdbx_seq_one_letter_code
_entity_poly.pdbx_strand_id
1 'polypeptide(L)'
;MEPLDQLELIDNLLRLGISYHFEDEIEQILTFINRKCSQNNEPKIKDLYATALEFRLLRQHGFNLSQERFDCFKNDKGGFKPSLCNDTKGLLQLYEASFLSIEGESTLEMAREFTIKHLEDKSVDIHCDPLVQHALESPLH
;
A
#
# COMPACT_ATOMS: atom_id res chain seq x y z
N MET A 1 -10.01 -10.51 15.32
CA MET A 1 -8.77 -9.96 14.72
C MET A 1 -9.20 -8.79 13.86
N GLU A 2 -8.56 -7.63 14.00
CA GLU A 2 -8.93 -6.47 13.19
C GLU A 2 -8.52 -6.71 11.73
N PRO A 3 -9.20 -6.10 10.74
CA PRO A 3 -8.87 -6.32 9.33
C PRO A 3 -7.41 -5.97 8.98
N LEU A 4 -6.82 -4.99 9.68
CA LEU A 4 -5.41 -4.62 9.45
C LEU A 4 -4.46 -5.72 9.89
N ASP A 5 -4.65 -6.30 11.07
CA ASP A 5 -3.80 -7.39 11.56
C ASP A 5 -3.81 -8.58 10.58
N GLN A 6 -4.97 -8.86 9.97
CA GLN A 6 -5.09 -9.94 8.98
C GLN A 6 -4.29 -9.64 7.71
N LEU A 7 -4.32 -8.38 7.24
CA LEU A 7 -3.51 -7.95 6.09
C LEU A 7 -2.01 -8.02 6.42
N GLU A 8 -1.60 -7.59 7.62
CA GLU A 8 -0.20 -7.69 8.06
C GLU A 8 0.25 -9.16 8.16
N LEU A 9 -0.60 -10.07 8.62
CA LEU A 9 -0.31 -11.50 8.64
C LEU A 9 -0.12 -12.05 7.22
N ILE A 10 -1.02 -11.73 6.30
CA ILE A 10 -0.92 -12.15 4.89
C ILE A 10 0.37 -11.62 4.27
N ASP A 11 0.69 -10.34 4.50
CA ASP A 11 1.94 -9.73 4.00
C ASP A 11 3.17 -10.47 4.51
N ASN A 12 3.20 -10.81 5.80
CA ASN A 12 4.29 -11.59 6.37
C ASN A 12 4.41 -12.99 5.73
N LEU A 13 3.29 -13.69 5.50
CA LEU A 13 3.30 -15.00 4.84
C LEU A 13 3.85 -14.92 3.40
N LEU A 14 3.45 -13.89 2.65
CA LEU A 14 3.96 -13.64 1.29
C LEU A 14 5.46 -13.33 1.30
N ARG A 15 5.91 -12.44 2.19
CA ARG A 15 7.33 -12.04 2.31
C ARG A 15 8.24 -13.16 2.80
N LEU A 16 7.71 -14.08 3.61
CA LEU A 16 8.41 -15.28 4.03
C LEU A 16 8.41 -16.37 2.96
N GLY A 17 7.66 -16.20 1.86
CA GLY A 17 7.57 -17.19 0.78
C GLY A 17 6.84 -18.47 1.18
N ILE A 18 5.97 -18.42 2.19
CA ILE A 18 5.21 -19.58 2.70
C ILE A 18 3.70 -19.46 2.49
N SER A 19 3.25 -18.43 1.78
CA SER A 19 1.84 -18.18 1.47
C SER A 19 1.17 -19.32 0.68
N TYR A 20 1.95 -20.11 -0.07
CA TYR A 20 1.46 -21.24 -0.86
C TYR A 20 0.81 -22.36 -0.01
N HIS A 21 1.05 -22.37 1.31
CA HIS A 21 0.36 -23.29 2.22
C HIS A 21 -1.05 -22.83 2.63
N PHE A 22 -1.40 -21.58 2.33
CA PHE A 22 -2.59 -20.90 2.86
C PHE A 22 -3.38 -20.17 1.75
N GLU A 23 -3.27 -20.60 0.49
CA GLU A 23 -3.85 -19.88 -0.65
C GLU A 23 -5.36 -19.68 -0.50
N ASP A 24 -6.08 -20.74 -0.13
CA ASP A 24 -7.53 -20.72 0.09
C ASP A 24 -7.92 -19.78 1.24
N GLU A 25 -7.18 -19.82 2.36
CA GLU A 25 -7.44 -18.95 3.50
C GLU A 25 -7.18 -17.48 3.17
N ILE A 26 -6.09 -17.20 2.44
CA ILE A 26 -5.74 -15.84 2.00
C ILE A 26 -6.83 -15.31 1.07
N GLU A 27 -7.27 -16.08 0.07
CA GLU A 27 -8.33 -15.68 -0.85
C GLU A 27 -9.64 -15.40 -0.12
N GLN A 28 -10.02 -16.26 0.83
CA GLN A 28 -11.23 -16.08 1.64
C GLN A 28 -11.17 -14.79 2.48
N ILE A 29 -10.04 -14.53 3.13
CA ILE A 29 -9.85 -13.33 3.97
C ILE A 29 -9.91 -12.06 3.11
N LEU A 30 -9.17 -12.02 2.00
CA LEU A 30 -9.15 -10.87 1.09
C LEU A 30 -10.52 -10.61 0.47
N THR A 31 -11.23 -11.67 0.06
CA THR A 31 -12.60 -11.56 -0.44
C THR A 31 -13.55 -10.96 0.60
N PHE A 32 -13.43 -11.41 1.86
CA PHE A 32 -14.23 -10.88 2.96
C PHE A 32 -13.92 -9.39 3.23
N ILE A 33 -12.64 -9.02 3.27
CA ILE A 33 -12.20 -7.63 3.46
C ILE A 33 -12.75 -6.74 2.34
N ASN A 34 -12.61 -7.14 1.08
CA ASN A 34 -13.10 -6.36 -0.05
C ASN A 34 -14.61 -6.14 0.01
N ARG A 35 -15.40 -7.20 0.28
CA ARG A 35 -16.86 -7.10 0.43
C ARG A 35 -17.26 -6.13 1.55
N LYS A 36 -16.60 -6.21 2.71
CA LYS A 36 -16.87 -5.34 3.85
C LYS A 36 -16.54 -3.88 3.54
N CYS A 37 -15.49 -3.62 2.79
CA CYS A 37 -15.14 -2.27 2.34
C CYS A 37 -16.16 -1.72 1.32
N SER A 38 -16.65 -2.55 0.39
CA SER A 38 -17.67 -2.12 -0.58
C SER A 38 -19.05 -1.84 0.04
N GLN A 39 -19.44 -2.57 1.08
CA GLN A 39 -20.79 -2.47 1.67
C GLN A 39 -20.96 -1.27 2.61
N ASN A 40 -19.89 -0.83 3.28
CA ASN A 40 -20.04 0.13 4.36
C ASN A 40 -20.14 1.59 3.92
N ASN A 41 -19.82 1.95 2.66
CA ASN A 41 -19.74 3.36 2.17
C ASN A 41 -18.97 4.33 3.09
N GLU A 42 -18.30 3.83 4.12
CA GLU A 42 -17.54 4.65 5.04
C GLU A 42 -16.22 4.97 4.36
N PRO A 43 -15.85 6.26 4.27
CA PRO A 43 -14.45 6.60 4.17
C PRO A 43 -13.86 6.18 5.51
N LYS A 44 -13.48 4.91 5.64
CA LYS A 44 -12.62 4.50 6.73
C LYS A 44 -11.37 5.31 6.49
N ILE A 45 -11.20 6.38 7.25
CA ILE A 45 -9.95 7.08 7.42
C ILE A 45 -9.03 6.05 8.07
N LYS A 46 -8.55 5.14 7.24
CA LYS A 46 -7.40 4.31 7.48
C LYS A 46 -6.23 5.22 7.15
N ASP A 47 -5.22 5.20 8.00
CA ASP A 47 -3.95 5.82 7.68
C ASP A 47 -3.42 5.35 6.31
N LEU A 48 -2.39 6.05 5.83
CA LEU A 48 -1.81 5.77 4.52
C LEU A 48 -1.31 4.33 4.44
N TYR A 49 -0.71 3.83 5.52
CA TYR A 49 -0.21 2.47 5.65
C TYR A 49 -1.27 1.42 5.37
N ALA A 50 -2.36 1.43 6.14
CA ALA A 50 -3.40 0.42 6.03
C ALA A 50 -4.11 0.47 4.66
N THR A 51 -4.29 1.68 4.11
CA THR A 51 -4.90 1.84 2.77
C THR A 51 -4.00 1.30 1.67
N ALA A 52 -2.71 1.62 1.69
CA ALA A 52 -1.76 1.16 0.69
C ALA A 52 -1.53 -0.36 0.78
N LEU A 53 -1.44 -0.91 2.00
CA LEU A 53 -1.31 -2.35 2.21
C LEU A 53 -2.53 -3.13 1.69
N GLU A 54 -3.73 -2.68 2.04
CA GLU A 54 -4.98 -3.28 1.54
C GLU A 54 -5.02 -3.24 0.01
N PHE A 55 -4.72 -2.09 -0.58
CA PHE A 55 -4.70 -1.90 -2.02
C PHE A 55 -3.73 -2.87 -2.71
N ARG A 56 -2.50 -2.95 -2.19
CA ARG A 56 -1.45 -3.80 -2.72
C ARG A 56 -1.85 -5.27 -2.70
N LEU A 57 -2.23 -5.79 -1.53
CA LEU A 57 -2.60 -7.20 -1.37
C LEU A 57 -3.82 -7.57 -2.23
N LEU A 58 -4.85 -6.73 -2.27
CA LEU A 58 -6.02 -7.02 -3.09
C LEU A 58 -5.67 -7.02 -4.59
N ARG A 59 -4.89 -6.07 -5.09
CA ARG A 59 -4.50 -6.07 -6.52
C ARG A 59 -3.60 -7.23 -6.90
N GLN A 60 -2.66 -7.62 -6.04
CA GLN A 60 -1.81 -8.80 -6.26
C GLN A 60 -2.63 -10.09 -6.42
N HIS A 61 -3.77 -10.17 -5.72
CA HIS A 61 -4.70 -11.29 -5.80
C HIS A 61 -5.82 -11.09 -6.85
N GLY A 62 -5.63 -10.17 -7.80
CA GLY A 62 -6.51 -10.02 -8.97
C GLY A 62 -7.79 -9.21 -8.73
N PHE A 63 -7.95 -8.59 -7.56
CA PHE A 63 -9.09 -7.71 -7.31
C PHE A 63 -8.92 -6.37 -8.05
N ASN A 64 -9.95 -5.97 -8.78
CA ASN A 64 -9.96 -4.67 -9.45
C ASN A 64 -10.34 -3.56 -8.46
N LEU A 65 -9.34 -2.85 -7.94
CA LEU A 65 -9.51 -1.69 -7.07
C LEU A 65 -9.17 -0.40 -7.78
N SER A 66 -10.00 0.62 -7.61
CA SER A 66 -9.80 1.96 -8.18
C SER A 66 -8.67 2.74 -7.50
N GLN A 67 -7.83 3.44 -8.27
CA GLN A 67 -6.79 4.35 -7.77
C GLN A 67 -7.35 5.51 -6.92
N GLU A 68 -8.63 5.86 -7.11
CA GLU A 68 -9.36 6.92 -6.41
C GLU A 68 -9.44 6.68 -4.89
N ARG A 69 -9.15 5.45 -4.43
CA ARG A 69 -8.96 5.16 -3.00
C ARG A 69 -7.89 6.04 -2.36
N PHE A 70 -6.92 6.52 -3.14
CA PHE A 70 -5.87 7.40 -2.63
C PHE A 70 -6.23 8.90 -2.67
N ASP A 71 -7.39 9.28 -3.18
CA ASP A 71 -7.77 10.70 -3.33
C ASP A 71 -7.92 11.42 -1.98
N CYS A 72 -8.27 10.71 -0.91
CA CYS A 72 -8.33 11.27 0.44
C CYS A 72 -6.95 11.72 0.97
N PHE A 73 -5.86 11.25 0.36
CA PHE A 73 -4.48 11.63 0.66
C PHE A 73 -3.97 12.75 -0.24
N LYS A 74 -4.78 13.25 -1.18
CA LYS A 74 -4.45 14.38 -2.05
C LYS A 74 -4.87 15.72 -1.45
N ASN A 75 -4.15 16.77 -1.82
CA ASN A 75 -4.45 18.16 -1.53
C ASN A 75 -5.36 18.76 -2.61
N ASP A 76 -5.84 19.99 -2.39
CA ASP A 76 -6.77 20.66 -3.31
C ASP A 76 -6.19 20.94 -4.71
N LYS A 77 -4.87 20.81 -4.88
CA LYS A 77 -4.18 20.95 -6.18
C LYS A 77 -4.04 19.60 -6.91
N GLY A 78 -4.56 18.51 -6.34
CA GLY A 78 -4.51 17.16 -6.90
C GLY A 78 -3.23 16.37 -6.60
N GLY A 79 -2.24 16.97 -5.92
CA GLY A 79 -1.02 16.28 -5.50
C GLY A 79 -1.16 15.61 -4.14
N PHE A 80 -0.29 14.66 -3.78
CA PHE A 80 -0.28 14.09 -2.42
C PHE A 80 0.01 15.15 -1.35
N LYS A 81 -0.63 15.03 -0.17
CA LYS A 81 -0.47 15.95 0.96
C LYS A 81 0.97 15.88 1.49
N PRO A 82 1.71 17.01 1.58
CA PRO A 82 3.07 17.02 2.13
C PRO A 82 3.15 16.48 3.56
N SER A 83 2.07 16.59 4.34
CA SER A 83 1.99 16.07 5.71
C SER A 83 2.22 14.55 5.83
N LEU A 84 2.09 13.80 4.72
CA LEU A 84 2.33 12.36 4.69
C LEU A 84 3.83 12.02 4.81
N CYS A 85 4.73 12.99 4.62
CA CYS A 85 6.18 12.75 4.63
C CYS A 85 6.71 12.18 5.96
N ASN A 86 5.98 12.35 7.05
CA ASN A 86 6.37 11.86 8.37
C ASN A 86 6.01 10.37 8.57
N ASP A 87 5.07 9.82 7.79
CA ASP A 87 4.65 8.42 7.88
C ASP A 87 5.52 7.54 6.97
N THR A 88 6.73 7.21 7.43
CA THR A 88 7.67 6.39 6.65
C THR A 88 7.09 5.01 6.29
N LYS A 89 6.35 4.38 7.22
CA LYS A 89 5.75 3.05 7.00
C LYS A 89 4.64 3.13 5.94
N GLY A 90 3.82 4.18 5.98
CA GLY A 90 2.80 4.47 4.97
C GLY A 90 3.38 4.82 3.61
N LEU A 91 4.43 5.66 3.55
CA LEU A 91 5.14 5.98 2.31
C LEU A 91 5.73 4.74 1.65
N LEU A 92 6.35 3.85 2.44
CA LEU A 92 6.91 2.60 1.94
C LEU A 92 5.82 1.72 1.32
N GLN A 93 4.68 1.54 2.00
CA GLN A 93 3.58 0.76 1.42
C GLN A 93 2.96 1.42 0.20
N LEU A 94 2.84 2.76 0.18
CA LEU A 94 2.35 3.49 -1.00
C LEU A 94 3.30 3.34 -2.19
N TYR A 95 4.61 3.36 -1.95
CA TYR A 95 5.64 3.10 -2.95
C TYR A 95 5.44 1.71 -3.55
N GLU A 96 5.38 0.66 -2.73
CA GLU A 96 5.16 -0.72 -3.18
C GLU A 96 3.84 -0.89 -3.94
N ALA A 97 2.75 -0.31 -3.41
CA ALA A 97 1.43 -0.34 -4.05
C ALA A 97 1.42 0.35 -5.42
N SER A 98 2.25 1.39 -5.60
CA SER A 98 2.32 2.15 -6.86
C SER A 98 2.85 1.33 -8.04
N PHE A 99 3.58 0.23 -7.80
CA PHE A 99 4.08 -0.65 -8.86
C PHE A 99 2.99 -1.55 -9.46
N LEU A 100 1.83 -1.65 -8.81
CA LEU A 100 0.68 -2.38 -9.32
C LEU A 100 -0.21 -1.50 -10.22
N SER A 101 0.29 -0.35 -10.68
CA SER A 101 -0.42 0.55 -11.60
C SER A 101 -0.67 -0.11 -12.95
N ILE A 102 -1.86 0.10 -13.52
CA ILE A 102 -2.17 -0.22 -14.91
C ILE A 102 -2.20 1.05 -15.78
N GLU A 103 -2.25 0.89 -17.10
CA GLU A 103 -2.26 2.03 -18.03
C GLU A 103 -3.44 2.98 -17.75
N GLY A 104 -3.14 4.28 -17.66
CA GLY A 104 -4.12 5.33 -17.38
C GLY A 104 -4.25 5.73 -15.91
N GLU A 105 -3.48 5.11 -15.00
CA GLU A 105 -3.55 5.38 -13.55
C GLU A 105 -2.55 6.43 -13.06
N SER A 106 -2.79 7.68 -13.44
CA SER A 106 -1.94 8.82 -13.08
C SER A 106 -1.79 9.06 -11.57
N THR A 107 -2.73 8.60 -10.74
CA THR A 107 -2.63 8.73 -9.28
C THR A 107 -1.53 7.84 -8.72
N LEU A 108 -1.38 6.62 -9.24
CA LEU A 108 -0.34 5.69 -8.79
C LEU A 108 1.03 6.10 -9.33
N GLU A 109 1.10 6.62 -10.56
CA GLU A 109 2.32 7.21 -11.10
C GLU A 109 2.79 8.38 -10.21
N MET A 110 1.88 9.29 -9.87
CA MET A 110 2.17 10.41 -8.96
C MET A 110 2.53 9.92 -7.54
N ALA A 111 1.90 8.84 -7.07
CA ALA A 111 2.22 8.23 -5.77
C ALA A 111 3.66 7.71 -5.75
N ARG A 112 4.10 7.09 -6.85
CA ARG A 112 5.47 6.60 -7.03
C ARG A 112 6.47 7.75 -6.97
N GLU A 113 6.25 8.81 -7.75
CA GLU A 113 7.13 9.99 -7.76
C GLU A 113 7.22 10.65 -6.38
N PHE A 114 6.07 10.82 -5.71
CA PHE A 114 5.99 11.40 -4.38
C PHE A 114 6.75 10.57 -3.35
N THR A 115 6.57 9.26 -3.36
CA THR A 115 7.20 8.35 -2.39
C THR A 115 8.69 8.20 -2.63
N ILE A 116 9.16 8.07 -3.88
CA ILE A 116 10.61 8.04 -4.21
C ILE A 116 11.30 9.25 -3.61
N LYS A 117 10.81 10.46 -3.93
CA LYS A 117 11.39 11.71 -3.45
C LYS A 117 11.53 11.73 -1.92
N HIS A 118 10.48 11.35 -1.21
CA HIS A 118 10.46 11.42 0.26
C HIS A 118 11.17 10.26 0.96
N LEU A 119 11.29 9.10 0.31
CA LEU A 119 12.05 7.96 0.82
C LEU A 119 13.55 8.13 0.56
N GLU A 120 13.95 8.72 -0.58
CA GLU A 120 15.35 9.11 -0.86
C GLU A 120 15.84 10.16 0.14
N ASP A 121 15.04 11.19 0.43
CA ASP A 121 15.37 12.19 1.45
C ASP A 121 15.65 11.54 2.83
N LYS A 122 14.97 10.43 3.14
CA LYS A 122 15.14 9.66 4.38
C LYS A 122 16.29 8.65 4.31
N SER A 123 16.64 8.16 3.13
CA SER A 123 17.69 7.14 2.96
C SER A 123 19.10 7.68 3.14
N VAL A 124 19.26 9.00 3.01
CA VAL A 124 20.50 9.74 3.28
C VAL A 124 20.79 9.87 4.78
N ASP A 125 19.81 9.60 5.66
CA ASP A 125 20.01 9.60 7.11
C ASP A 125 20.84 8.37 7.55
N ILE A 126 21.82 8.59 8.44
CA ILE A 126 22.71 7.55 9.00
C ILE A 126 21.91 6.49 9.77
N HIS A 127 20.69 6.82 10.20
CA HIS A 127 19.76 5.90 10.86
C HIS A 127 18.63 5.38 9.95
N CYS A 128 18.84 5.36 8.62
CA CYS A 128 17.85 4.85 7.67
C CYS A 128 17.43 3.41 8.00
N ASP A 129 16.12 3.17 7.95
CA ASP A 129 15.55 1.83 8.05
C ASP A 129 16.04 0.96 6.86
N PRO A 130 16.64 -0.23 7.09
CA PRO A 130 17.06 -1.13 6.04
C PRO A 130 15.94 -1.50 5.05
N LEU A 131 14.68 -1.48 5.51
CA LEU A 131 13.52 -1.73 4.66
C LEU A 131 13.32 -0.65 3.60
N VAL A 132 13.65 0.61 3.91
CA VAL A 132 13.54 1.72 2.96
C VAL A 132 14.61 1.58 1.88
N GLN A 133 15.85 1.23 2.25
CA GLN A 133 16.92 1.00 1.28
C GLN A 133 16.59 -0.15 0.34
N HIS A 134 16.19 -1.30 0.90
CA HIS A 134 15.86 -2.48 0.09
C HIS A 134 14.71 -2.21 -0.89
N ALA A 135 13.63 -1.54 -0.45
CA ALA A 135 12.51 -1.25 -1.33
C ALA A 135 12.91 -0.33 -2.49
N LEU A 136 13.75 0.69 -2.24
CA LEU A 136 14.24 1.58 -3.31
C LEU A 136 15.16 0.89 -4.32
N GLU A 137 15.92 -0.13 -3.90
CA GLU A 137 16.75 -0.93 -4.80
C GLU A 137 15.93 -1.91 -5.66
N SER A 138 14.99 -2.61 -5.01
CA SER A 138 14.08 -3.53 -5.67
C SER A 138 12.72 -3.48 -4.95
N PRO A 139 11.69 -2.90 -5.59
CA PRO A 139 10.32 -3.05 -5.13
C PRO A 139 9.96 -4.53 -5.00
N LEU A 140 8.95 -4.84 -4.19
CA LEU A 140 8.44 -6.20 -4.02
C LEU A 140 7.76 -6.73 -5.30
N HIS A 141 7.57 -5.90 -6.34
CA HIS A 141 6.88 -6.19 -7.59
C HIS A 141 7.69 -5.76 -8.81
#